data_AF-A0A7J7F2T5-F1
#
_entry.id   AF-A0A7J7F2T5-F1
#
_cell.length_a   1.000
_cell.length_b   1.000
_cell.length_c   1.000
_cell.angle_alpha   90.00
_cell.angle_beta   90.00
_cell.angle_gamma   90.00
#
_symmetry.space_group_name_H-M   'P 1'
#
loop_
_entity.id
_entity.type
_entity.pdbx_description
1 polymer ?
#
loop_
_entity_poly.entity_id
_entity_poly.type
_entity_poly.pdbx_seq_one_letter_code
_entity_poly.pdbx_strand_id
1 'polypeptide(L)'
;MVYFPAQIHDVVRATKYFLRPEVLHKYSVDPGRIGISGDSAGGNLAAALGQQFSQDANLRNKLKVQALIYPVLQALDFNTPSYQQNVNTPILPRYVMVKYWVDYFKGSYDFVQAMIVNNHTSLDVEEAAGLRARLNWTSLLPASITKNYKPVVQTTGNAKIVQEIPQLLDARSAPLIADQEVLQHLPKTYVLTCEHDVLRDDGIMYAKRLESAGVEVTLDHFEDGFHGCMIFTSWPTNFSVGIRTRNSYIKWLDQNL
;
A
#
# COMPACT_ATOMS: atom_id res chain seq x y z
N MET A 1 6.26 17.68 14.11
CA MET A 1 5.70 16.78 13.08
C MET A 1 6.77 15.76 12.71
N VAL A 2 6.36 14.51 12.44
CA VAL A 2 7.25 13.39 12.10
C VAL A 2 7.08 13.11 10.60
N TYR A 3 8.19 12.96 9.87
CA TYR A 3 8.21 12.78 8.41
C TYR A 3 8.93 11.47 8.07
N PHE A 4 8.68 10.95 6.86
CA PHE A 4 9.43 9.80 6.37
C PHE A 4 10.95 10.03 6.48
N PRO A 5 11.77 9.01 6.86
CA PRO A 5 11.41 7.61 7.12
C PRO A 5 11.20 7.26 8.60
N ALA A 6 10.91 8.23 9.48
CA ALA A 6 10.87 7.96 10.92
C ALA A 6 9.86 6.88 11.32
N GLN A 7 8.68 6.87 10.70
CA GLN A 7 7.61 5.89 10.93
C GLN A 7 8.07 4.47 10.56
N ILE A 8 8.83 4.35 9.48
CA ILE A 8 9.43 3.08 9.04
C ILE A 8 10.46 2.58 10.07
N HIS A 9 11.33 3.48 10.56
CA HIS A 9 12.29 3.12 11.60
C HIS A 9 11.62 2.69 12.90
N ASP A 10 10.49 3.31 13.24
CA ASP A 10 9.74 2.98 14.45
C ASP A 10 9.07 1.61 14.33
N VAL A 11 8.42 1.28 13.21
CA VAL A 11 7.84 -0.07 13.02
C VAL A 11 8.92 -1.15 12.95
N VAL A 12 10.08 -0.87 12.33
CA VAL A 12 11.23 -1.80 12.35
C VAL A 12 11.71 -2.04 13.77
N ARG A 13 11.88 -0.99 14.56
CA ARG A 13 12.36 -1.08 15.94
C ARG A 13 11.36 -1.82 16.83
N ALA A 14 10.08 -1.50 16.71
CA ALA A 14 9.01 -2.13 17.46
C ALA A 14 8.93 -3.63 17.14
N THR A 15 8.95 -4.02 15.86
CA THR A 15 8.90 -5.43 15.47
C THR A 15 10.15 -6.19 15.90
N LYS A 16 11.36 -5.62 15.73
CA LYS A 16 12.59 -6.25 16.22
C LYS A 16 12.60 -6.42 17.74
N TYR A 17 12.03 -5.48 18.49
CA TYR A 17 11.85 -5.61 19.94
C TYR A 17 10.85 -6.71 20.30
N PHE A 18 9.70 -6.75 19.62
CA PHE A 18 8.67 -7.76 19.83
C PHE A 18 9.18 -9.19 19.55
N LEU A 19 9.99 -9.36 18.51
CA LEU A 19 10.56 -10.65 18.11
C LEU A 19 11.64 -11.22 19.06
N ARG A 20 12.00 -10.51 20.12
CA ARG A 20 13.01 -11.01 21.06
C ARG A 20 12.44 -12.18 21.89
N PRO A 21 13.21 -13.27 22.11
CA PRO A 21 12.72 -14.44 22.82
C PRO A 21 12.10 -14.13 24.19
N GLU A 22 12.69 -13.21 24.96
CA GLU A 22 12.18 -12.79 26.26
C GLU A 22 10.83 -12.05 26.18
N VAL A 23 10.59 -11.31 25.10
CA VAL A 23 9.33 -10.58 24.86
C VAL A 23 8.25 -11.56 24.41
N LEU A 24 8.57 -12.45 23.48
CA LEU A 24 7.65 -13.50 23.02
C LEU A 24 7.24 -14.41 24.19
N HIS A 25 8.19 -14.84 25.02
CA HIS A 25 7.93 -15.62 26.22
C HIS A 25 7.03 -14.87 27.21
N LYS A 26 7.31 -13.59 27.47
CA LYS A 26 6.52 -12.74 28.37
C LYS A 26 5.04 -12.67 27.97
N TYR A 27 4.75 -12.63 26.68
CA TYR A 27 3.37 -12.55 26.16
C TYR A 27 2.81 -13.90 25.69
N SER A 28 3.51 -15.00 25.94
CA SER A 28 3.11 -16.36 25.51
C SER A 28 2.82 -16.45 24.00
N VAL A 29 3.62 -15.76 23.19
CA VAL A 29 3.50 -15.75 21.72
C VAL A 29 4.32 -16.87 21.13
N ASP A 30 3.71 -17.67 20.25
CA ASP A 30 4.40 -18.67 19.45
C ASP A 30 5.28 -17.98 18.38
N PRO A 31 6.62 -18.16 18.38
CA PRO A 31 7.52 -17.56 17.40
C PRO A 31 7.25 -18.02 15.96
N GLY A 32 6.56 -19.16 15.77
CA GLY A 32 6.15 -19.67 14.47
C GLY A 32 4.84 -19.08 13.94
N ARG A 33 4.09 -18.30 14.74
CA ARG A 33 2.77 -17.75 14.40
C ARG A 33 2.71 -16.23 14.55
N ILE A 34 3.68 -15.54 13.94
CA ILE A 34 3.76 -14.08 13.97
C ILE A 34 3.41 -13.52 12.60
N GLY A 35 2.44 -12.61 12.55
CA GLY A 35 2.08 -11.86 11.34
C GLY A 35 2.32 -10.37 11.52
N ILE A 36 2.40 -9.64 10.40
CA ILE A 36 2.26 -8.18 10.41
C ILE A 36 0.97 -7.77 9.71
N SER A 37 0.33 -6.71 10.18
CA SER A 37 -0.85 -6.17 9.54
C SER A 37 -0.96 -4.67 9.76
N GLY A 38 -1.68 -4.01 8.87
CA GLY A 38 -2.03 -2.60 9.01
C GLY A 38 -3.03 -2.19 7.94
N ASP A 39 -3.73 -1.09 8.22
CA ASP A 39 -4.76 -0.55 7.35
C ASP A 39 -4.37 0.82 6.78
N SER A 40 -4.74 1.12 5.54
CA SER A 40 -4.42 2.39 4.87
C SER A 40 -2.90 2.68 4.90
N ALA A 41 -2.47 3.79 5.53
CA ALA A 41 -1.06 4.09 5.77
C ALA A 41 -0.37 3.07 6.68
N GLY A 42 -1.08 2.41 7.60
CA GLY A 42 -0.55 1.26 8.35
C GLY A 42 -0.27 0.06 7.44
N GLY A 43 -1.09 -0.14 6.39
CA GLY A 43 -0.86 -1.15 5.36
C GLY A 43 0.40 -0.86 4.54
N ASN A 44 0.67 0.41 4.26
CA ASN A 44 1.94 0.85 3.68
C ASN A 44 3.13 0.43 4.55
N LEU A 45 3.09 0.76 5.85
CA LEU A 45 4.16 0.44 6.79
C LEU A 45 4.35 -1.07 6.95
N ALA A 46 3.26 -1.85 6.96
CA ALA A 46 3.31 -3.31 7.02
C ALA A 46 4.02 -3.91 5.79
N ALA A 47 3.65 -3.47 4.59
CA ALA A 47 4.29 -3.90 3.35
C ALA A 47 5.76 -3.48 3.29
N ALA A 48 6.08 -2.23 3.63
CA ALA A 48 7.45 -1.72 3.66
C ALA A 48 8.33 -2.43 4.70
N LEU A 49 7.76 -2.84 5.85
CA LEU A 49 8.48 -3.66 6.82
C LEU A 49 8.75 -5.05 6.27
N GLY A 50 7.75 -5.69 5.66
CA GLY A 50 7.90 -6.99 5.01
C GLY A 50 9.05 -6.99 4.02
N GLN A 51 9.13 -5.96 3.18
CA GLN A 51 10.20 -5.80 2.19
C GLN A 51 11.59 -5.57 2.79
N GLN A 52 11.68 -4.87 3.93
CA GLN A 52 12.96 -4.72 4.63
C GLN A 52 13.38 -6.03 5.30
N PHE A 53 12.43 -6.76 5.87
CA PHE A 53 12.71 -8.04 6.51
C PHE A 53 13.09 -9.10 5.49
N SER A 54 12.49 -9.08 4.29
CA SER A 54 12.78 -10.03 3.23
C SER A 54 14.22 -9.91 2.69
N GLN A 55 14.82 -8.73 2.82
CA GLN A 55 16.21 -8.45 2.46
C GLN A 55 17.23 -8.81 3.55
N ASP A 56 16.79 -9.06 4.79
CA ASP A 56 17.66 -9.49 5.89
C ASP A 56 17.49 -11.00 6.10
N ALA A 57 18.56 -11.77 5.83
CA ALA A 57 18.56 -13.23 5.92
C ALA A 57 18.16 -13.76 7.31
N ASN A 58 18.37 -12.99 8.38
CA ASN A 58 18.00 -13.36 9.74
C ASN A 58 16.53 -13.06 10.07
N LEU A 59 15.89 -12.19 9.28
CA LEU A 59 14.53 -11.70 9.52
C LEU A 59 13.50 -12.21 8.51
N ARG A 60 13.92 -12.59 7.30
CA ARG A 60 12.99 -12.93 6.19
C ARG A 60 11.97 -14.03 6.53
N ASN A 61 12.31 -14.93 7.45
CA ASN A 61 11.45 -16.04 7.88
C ASN A 61 10.78 -15.81 9.24
N LYS A 62 10.83 -14.58 9.78
CA LYS A 62 10.26 -14.26 11.11
C LYS A 62 8.78 -13.87 11.08
N LEU A 63 8.25 -13.58 9.90
CA LEU A 63 6.84 -13.27 9.68
C LEU A 63 6.22 -14.40 8.86
N LYS A 64 5.18 -15.04 9.38
CA LYS A 64 4.42 -16.10 8.70
C LYS A 64 3.45 -15.53 7.67
N VAL A 65 2.85 -14.38 7.99
CA VAL A 65 1.88 -13.70 7.12
C VAL A 65 2.09 -12.19 7.12
N GLN A 66 1.64 -11.53 6.06
CA GLN A 66 1.32 -10.10 6.06
C GLN A 66 -0.13 -9.88 5.65
N ALA A 67 -0.84 -8.97 6.31
CA ALA A 67 -2.23 -8.65 5.99
C ALA A 67 -2.42 -7.15 5.82
N LEU A 68 -2.71 -6.74 4.58
CA LEU A 68 -2.72 -5.37 4.12
C LEU A 68 -4.17 -4.95 3.84
N ILE A 69 -4.68 -4.01 4.61
CA ILE A 69 -6.10 -3.64 4.59
C ILE A 69 -6.23 -2.29 3.87
N TYR A 70 -6.87 -2.27 2.70
CA TYR A 70 -6.99 -1.12 1.78
C TYR A 70 -5.71 -0.23 1.74
N PRO A 71 -4.54 -0.83 1.44
CA PRO A 71 -3.24 -0.22 1.72
C PRO A 71 -2.89 0.92 0.76
N VAL A 72 -2.21 1.95 1.27
CA VAL A 72 -1.52 2.96 0.44
C VAL A 72 -0.22 2.35 -0.09
N LEU A 73 0.03 2.29 -1.39
CA LEU A 73 1.21 1.58 -1.90
C LEU A 73 2.05 2.32 -2.95
N GLN A 74 1.57 3.44 -3.50
CA GLN A 74 2.34 4.21 -4.49
C GLN A 74 1.94 5.68 -4.56
N ALA A 75 2.88 6.49 -5.05
CA ALA A 75 2.72 7.93 -5.25
C ALA A 75 3.04 8.37 -6.69
N LEU A 76 3.10 7.45 -7.64
CA LEU A 76 3.54 7.69 -9.02
C LEU A 76 2.38 7.94 -10.00
N ASP A 77 1.22 7.31 -9.81
CA ASP A 77 0.06 7.43 -10.68
C ASP A 77 -1.22 7.70 -9.88
N PHE A 78 -1.66 8.96 -9.84
CA PHE A 78 -2.92 9.40 -9.25
C PHE A 78 -4.07 9.44 -10.27
N ASN A 79 -3.94 8.70 -11.38
CA ASN A 79 -4.92 8.58 -12.44
C ASN A 79 -5.15 7.12 -12.85
N THR A 80 -4.89 6.15 -11.96
CA THR A 80 -5.43 4.79 -12.14
C THR A 80 -6.97 4.83 -12.20
N PRO A 81 -7.63 3.81 -12.77
CA PRO A 81 -9.09 3.73 -12.83
C PRO A 81 -9.80 4.09 -11.52
N SER A 82 -9.34 3.60 -10.38
CA SER A 82 -9.90 3.86 -9.05
C SER A 82 -9.71 5.31 -8.59
N TYR A 83 -8.55 5.93 -8.83
CA TYR A 83 -8.34 7.36 -8.56
C TYR A 83 -9.25 8.26 -9.42
N GLN A 84 -9.61 7.83 -10.64
CA GLN A 84 -10.58 8.53 -11.50
C GLN A 84 -12.02 8.29 -11.05
N GLN A 85 -12.39 7.04 -10.79
CA GLN A 85 -13.72 6.61 -10.36
C GLN A 85 -14.13 7.24 -9.03
N ASN A 86 -13.21 7.21 -8.05
CA ASN A 86 -13.45 7.57 -6.66
C ASN A 86 -12.91 8.97 -6.31
N VAL A 87 -12.74 9.83 -7.32
CA VAL A 87 -12.06 11.13 -7.21
C VAL A 87 -12.57 11.99 -6.04
N ASN A 88 -13.88 11.95 -5.78
CA ASN A 88 -14.57 12.76 -4.76
C ASN A 88 -15.24 11.90 -3.67
N THR A 89 -14.88 10.63 -3.54
CA THR A 89 -15.50 9.73 -2.56
C THR A 89 -15.26 10.26 -1.13
N PRO A 90 -16.26 10.20 -0.23
CA PRO A 90 -16.08 10.58 1.17
C PRO A 90 -14.93 9.81 1.85
N ILE A 91 -14.40 10.36 2.93
CA ILE A 91 -13.23 9.86 3.70
C ILE A 91 -11.89 10.08 2.98
N LEU A 92 -11.74 9.59 1.75
CA LEU A 92 -10.47 9.70 1.00
C LEU A 92 -10.65 10.15 -0.46
N PRO A 93 -10.91 11.44 -0.71
CA PRO A 93 -10.84 12.02 -2.05
C PRO A 93 -9.40 11.97 -2.60
N ARG A 94 -9.27 11.92 -3.93
CA ARG A 94 -7.95 11.91 -4.60
C ARG A 94 -7.06 13.08 -4.17
N TYR A 95 -7.63 14.29 -4.12
CA TYR A 95 -6.89 15.49 -3.70
C TYR A 95 -6.28 15.34 -2.30
N VAL A 96 -7.04 14.74 -1.37
CA VAL A 96 -6.61 14.52 0.01
C VAL A 96 -5.47 13.50 0.06
N MET A 97 -5.54 12.43 -0.73
CA MET A 97 -4.47 11.44 -0.80
C MET A 97 -3.16 12.04 -1.33
N VAL A 98 -3.21 12.87 -2.39
CA VAL A 98 -2.01 13.57 -2.89
C VAL A 98 -1.42 14.50 -1.82
N LYS A 99 -2.30 15.22 -1.10
CA LYS A 99 -1.89 16.05 0.04
C LYS A 99 -1.21 15.24 1.15
N TYR A 100 -1.70 14.05 1.50
CA TYR A 100 -1.04 13.19 2.48
C TYR A 100 0.36 12.77 2.05
N TRP A 101 0.60 12.49 0.77
CA TRP A 101 1.94 12.22 0.27
C TRP A 101 2.88 13.44 0.41
N VAL A 102 2.39 14.64 0.08
CA VAL A 102 3.15 15.89 0.26
C VAL A 102 3.47 16.11 1.75
N ASP A 103 2.49 15.95 2.64
CA ASP A 103 2.67 16.10 4.08
C ASP A 103 3.68 15.08 4.64
N TYR A 104 3.60 13.83 4.18
CA TYR A 104 4.46 12.74 4.63
C TYR A 104 5.95 13.00 4.39
N PHE A 105 6.26 13.74 3.31
CA PHE A 105 7.63 14.10 2.93
C PHE A 105 8.02 15.54 3.23
N LYS A 106 7.17 16.31 3.92
CA LYS A 106 7.39 17.76 4.15
C LYS A 106 7.55 18.54 2.83
N GLY A 107 6.82 18.13 1.80
CA GLY A 107 6.83 18.75 0.47
C GLY A 107 6.08 20.08 0.44
N SER A 108 6.28 20.85 -0.64
CA SER A 108 5.48 22.06 -0.90
C SER A 108 4.08 21.70 -1.37
N TYR A 109 3.06 22.35 -0.82
CA TYR A 109 1.69 22.24 -1.30
C TYR A 109 1.49 22.76 -2.73
N ASP A 110 2.42 23.58 -3.24
CA ASP A 110 2.40 24.05 -4.63
C ASP A 110 2.51 22.88 -5.63
N PHE A 111 3.03 21.73 -5.19
CA PHE A 111 3.14 20.54 -6.02
C PHE A 111 1.84 19.75 -6.13
N VAL A 112 0.87 19.93 -5.23
CA VAL A 112 -0.35 19.09 -5.18
C VAL A 112 -1.08 19.08 -6.52
N GLN A 113 -1.30 20.26 -7.12
CA GLN A 113 -2.05 20.34 -8.37
C GLN A 113 -1.32 19.67 -9.54
N ALA A 114 0.02 19.81 -9.58
CA ALA A 114 0.85 19.16 -10.58
C ALA A 114 0.90 17.64 -10.38
N MET A 115 0.96 17.17 -9.13
CA MET A 115 0.95 15.74 -8.80
C MET A 115 -0.38 15.07 -9.15
N ILE A 116 -1.53 15.73 -8.95
CA ILE A 116 -2.86 15.18 -9.30
C ILE A 116 -2.95 14.76 -10.77
N VAL A 117 -2.25 15.46 -11.67
CA VAL A 117 -2.22 15.17 -13.10
C VAL A 117 -0.98 14.39 -13.54
N ASN A 118 -0.22 13.84 -12.58
CA ASN A 118 1.00 13.05 -12.79
C ASN A 118 2.17 13.80 -13.46
N ASN A 119 2.30 15.13 -13.26
CA ASN A 119 3.44 15.86 -13.83
C ASN A 119 4.79 15.41 -13.24
N HIS A 120 4.83 14.87 -12.03
CA HIS A 120 6.06 14.38 -11.40
C HIS A 120 6.51 13.00 -11.93
N THR A 121 5.68 12.36 -12.75
CA THR A 121 5.99 11.08 -13.40
C THR A 121 5.70 11.12 -14.90
N SER A 122 5.62 12.31 -15.51
CA SER A 122 5.54 12.50 -16.96
C SER A 122 6.70 11.81 -17.69
N LEU A 123 6.55 11.51 -18.98
CA LEU A 123 7.50 10.70 -19.75
C LEU A 123 8.94 11.26 -19.75
N ASP A 124 9.09 12.59 -19.71
CA ASP A 124 10.36 13.31 -19.68
C ASP A 124 11.05 13.39 -18.30
N VAL A 125 10.41 12.90 -17.23
CA VAL A 125 11.03 12.79 -15.89
C VAL A 125 11.82 11.49 -15.81
N GLU A 126 13.09 11.51 -16.18
CA GLU A 126 13.92 10.30 -16.29
C GLU A 126 13.98 9.47 -15.00
N GLU A 127 13.97 10.12 -13.82
CA GLU A 127 14.06 9.49 -12.51
C GLU A 127 12.91 8.50 -12.26
N ALA A 128 11.72 8.75 -12.83
CA ALA A 128 10.56 7.88 -12.67
C ALA A 128 10.46 6.79 -13.76
N ALA A 129 11.29 6.83 -14.81
CA ALA A 129 11.09 6.02 -16.00
C ALA A 129 11.14 4.50 -15.75
N GLY A 130 12.14 4.04 -15.00
CA GLY A 130 12.26 2.62 -14.64
C GLY A 130 11.15 2.12 -13.72
N LEU A 131 10.50 3.03 -12.99
CA LEU A 131 9.46 2.70 -12.01
C LEU A 131 8.05 2.71 -12.63
N ARG A 132 7.77 3.55 -13.65
CA ARG A 132 6.46 3.57 -14.34
C ARG A 132 6.01 2.20 -14.82
N ALA A 133 6.94 1.43 -15.39
CA ALA A 133 6.64 0.08 -15.89
C ALA A 133 6.12 -0.85 -14.78
N ARG A 134 6.51 -0.61 -13.53
CA ARG A 134 6.08 -1.40 -12.37
C ARG A 134 4.65 -1.11 -11.95
N LEU A 135 4.08 0.02 -12.37
CA LEU A 135 2.69 0.43 -12.14
C LEU A 135 1.85 0.39 -13.42
N ASN A 136 2.22 -0.39 -14.44
CA ASN A 136 1.44 -0.46 -15.66
C ASN A 136 0.08 -1.15 -15.39
N TRP A 137 -0.90 -0.38 -14.94
CA TRP A 137 -2.20 -0.85 -14.51
C TRP A 137 -2.99 -1.49 -15.64
N THR A 138 -2.69 -1.16 -16.91
CA THR A 138 -3.34 -1.81 -18.07
C THR A 138 -3.02 -3.31 -18.15
N SER A 139 -1.89 -3.74 -17.57
CA SER A 139 -1.45 -5.13 -17.49
C SER A 139 -1.70 -5.77 -16.12
N LEU A 140 -1.74 -4.96 -15.06
CA LEU A 140 -1.84 -5.43 -13.68
C LEU A 140 -3.29 -5.50 -13.17
N LEU A 141 -4.21 -4.77 -13.77
CA LEU A 141 -5.63 -4.80 -13.42
C LEU A 141 -6.43 -5.72 -14.36
N PRO A 142 -7.53 -6.34 -13.88
CA PRO A 142 -8.39 -7.16 -14.71
C PRO A 142 -9.10 -6.34 -15.80
N ALA A 143 -9.41 -6.99 -16.93
CA ALA A 143 -10.10 -6.38 -18.07
C ALA A 143 -11.48 -5.78 -17.71
N SER A 144 -12.14 -6.31 -16.67
CA SER A 144 -13.39 -5.78 -16.14
C SER A 144 -13.26 -4.33 -15.66
N ILE A 145 -12.10 -3.96 -15.11
CA ILE A 145 -11.79 -2.60 -14.67
C ILE A 145 -11.26 -1.78 -15.85
N THR A 146 -10.28 -2.29 -16.59
CA THR A 146 -9.53 -1.48 -17.57
C THR A 146 -10.33 -1.06 -18.80
N LYS A 147 -11.37 -1.81 -19.20
CA LYS A 147 -12.15 -1.57 -20.42
C LYS A 147 -12.77 -0.16 -20.56
N ASN A 148 -13.01 0.52 -19.44
CA ASN A 148 -13.68 1.82 -19.41
C ASN A 148 -12.73 3.00 -19.20
N TYR A 149 -11.43 2.74 -19.07
CA TYR A 149 -10.44 3.76 -18.72
C TYR A 149 -9.28 3.77 -19.71
N LYS A 150 -8.63 4.93 -19.84
CA LYS A 150 -7.40 5.10 -20.62
C LYS A 150 -6.31 5.70 -19.73
N PRO A 151 -5.04 5.31 -19.93
CA PRO A 151 -3.91 5.95 -19.23
C PRO A 151 -3.90 7.47 -19.45
N VAL A 152 -3.77 8.20 -18.35
CA VAL A 152 -3.49 9.65 -18.38
C VAL A 152 -1.98 9.81 -18.37
N VAL A 153 -1.40 10.12 -19.53
CA VAL A 153 0.04 10.21 -19.73
C VAL A 153 0.42 11.64 -20.07
N GLN A 154 1.29 12.24 -19.27
CA GLN A 154 1.89 13.54 -19.55
C GLN A 154 3.20 13.34 -20.32
N THR A 155 3.38 14.03 -21.44
CA THR A 155 4.64 14.00 -22.19
C THR A 155 5.69 14.88 -21.53
N THR A 156 5.26 16.03 -20.99
CA THR A 156 6.09 17.04 -20.35
C THR A 156 5.53 17.34 -18.98
N GLY A 157 6.38 17.34 -17.97
CA GLY A 157 5.94 17.57 -16.58
C GLY A 157 6.93 18.39 -15.78
N ASN A 158 7.05 18.07 -14.50
CA ASN A 158 7.80 18.86 -13.54
C ASN A 158 8.74 17.98 -12.72
N ALA A 159 9.94 17.75 -13.26
CA ALA A 159 11.00 16.98 -12.60
C ALA A 159 11.41 17.56 -11.23
N LYS A 160 11.20 18.86 -11.01
CA LYS A 160 11.46 19.51 -9.72
C LYS A 160 10.75 18.81 -8.56
N ILE A 161 9.57 18.23 -8.79
CA ILE A 161 8.79 17.56 -7.75
C ILE A 161 9.54 16.32 -7.23
N VAL A 162 10.06 15.46 -8.10
CA VAL A 162 10.84 14.29 -7.68
C VAL A 162 12.27 14.64 -7.26
N GLN A 163 12.80 15.78 -7.70
CA GLN A 163 14.10 16.28 -7.24
C GLN A 163 14.03 16.84 -5.81
N GLU A 164 12.95 17.54 -5.47
CA GLU A 164 12.72 18.02 -4.09
C GLU A 164 12.14 16.95 -3.17
N ILE A 165 11.40 15.99 -3.72
CA ILE A 165 10.78 14.89 -2.99
C ILE A 165 11.18 13.53 -3.61
N PRO A 166 12.47 13.16 -3.58
CA PRO A 166 12.93 11.89 -4.17
C PRO A 166 12.32 10.66 -3.49
N GLN A 167 11.80 10.81 -2.28
CA GLN A 167 11.13 9.76 -1.53
C GLN A 167 9.83 9.28 -2.19
N LEU A 168 9.24 10.04 -3.12
CA LEU A 168 8.14 9.56 -3.97
C LEU A 168 8.50 8.31 -4.79
N LEU A 169 9.80 8.12 -5.04
CA LEU A 169 10.37 7.03 -5.83
C LEU A 169 11.07 5.96 -4.96
N ASP A 170 10.96 6.07 -3.63
CA ASP A 170 11.56 5.12 -2.68
C ASP A 170 10.59 3.98 -2.36
N ALA A 171 10.99 2.73 -2.60
CA ALA A 171 10.15 1.56 -2.33
C ALA A 171 9.74 1.41 -0.85
N ARG A 172 10.51 1.99 0.09
CA ARG A 172 10.13 2.01 1.52
C ARG A 172 8.95 2.93 1.80
N SER A 173 8.70 3.90 0.93
CA SER A 173 7.54 4.78 1.00
C SER A 173 6.42 4.27 0.08
N ALA A 174 6.76 3.72 -1.08
CA ALA A 174 5.86 3.22 -2.11
C ALA A 174 6.09 1.72 -2.40
N PRO A 175 5.66 0.81 -1.50
CA PRO A 175 5.95 -0.63 -1.61
C PRO A 175 5.57 -1.29 -2.95
N LEU A 176 4.60 -0.75 -3.69
CA LEU A 176 4.20 -1.30 -5.00
C LEU A 176 5.36 -1.34 -6.00
N ILE A 177 6.30 -0.39 -5.89
CA ILE A 177 7.38 -0.24 -6.88
C ILE A 177 8.59 -1.13 -6.56
N ALA A 178 8.57 -1.92 -5.49
CA ALA A 178 9.68 -2.76 -5.11
C ALA A 178 10.08 -3.74 -6.21
N ASP A 179 11.37 -4.08 -6.22
CA ASP A 179 11.97 -5.06 -7.12
C ASP A 179 11.37 -6.45 -6.93
N GLN A 180 11.33 -7.23 -8.01
CA GLN A 180 10.80 -8.59 -8.01
C GLN A 180 11.57 -9.48 -7.01
N GLU A 181 12.87 -9.28 -6.92
CA GLU A 181 13.80 -9.99 -6.04
C GLU A 181 13.49 -9.76 -4.56
N VAL A 182 12.89 -8.62 -4.22
CA VAL A 182 12.42 -8.29 -2.87
C VAL A 182 11.04 -8.93 -2.63
N LEU A 183 10.15 -8.85 -3.62
CA LEU A 183 8.78 -9.33 -3.52
C LEU A 183 8.70 -10.86 -3.34
N GLN A 184 9.52 -11.62 -4.05
CA GLN A 184 9.53 -13.10 -4.00
C GLN A 184 9.84 -13.69 -2.62
N HIS A 185 10.37 -12.88 -1.70
CA HIS A 185 10.73 -13.29 -0.34
C HIS A 185 9.71 -12.82 0.70
N LEU A 186 8.59 -12.24 0.28
CA LEU A 186 7.54 -11.81 1.19
C LEU A 186 6.70 -12.99 1.68
N PRO A 187 6.15 -12.90 2.91
CA PRO A 187 5.32 -13.96 3.45
C PRO A 187 3.97 -14.05 2.74
N LYS A 188 3.23 -15.13 3.02
CA LYS A 188 1.85 -15.29 2.57
C LYS A 188 1.05 -14.02 2.87
N THR A 189 0.36 -13.51 1.87
CA THR A 189 -0.19 -12.15 1.89
C THR A 189 -1.71 -12.14 1.77
N TYR A 190 -2.38 -11.45 2.68
CA TYR A 190 -3.77 -11.04 2.53
C TYR A 190 -3.83 -9.59 2.08
N VAL A 191 -4.60 -9.29 1.04
CA VAL A 191 -4.88 -7.92 0.60
C VAL A 191 -6.39 -7.72 0.60
N LEU A 192 -6.89 -6.79 1.40
CA LEU A 192 -8.27 -6.35 1.36
C LEU A 192 -8.37 -5.08 0.51
N THR A 193 -9.30 -5.04 -0.43
CA THR A 193 -9.59 -3.83 -1.22
C THR A 193 -11.06 -3.48 -1.18
N CYS A 194 -11.38 -2.22 -1.44
CA CYS A 194 -12.73 -1.66 -1.41
C CYS A 194 -13.04 -1.01 -2.76
N GLU A 195 -14.22 -1.23 -3.30
CA GLU A 195 -14.58 -0.71 -4.62
C GLU A 195 -14.65 0.82 -4.65
N HIS A 196 -15.17 1.43 -3.58
CA HIS A 196 -15.28 2.87 -3.42
C HIS A 196 -14.07 3.45 -2.67
N ASP A 197 -12.87 3.16 -3.16
CA ASP A 197 -11.60 3.65 -2.63
C ASP A 197 -10.66 4.06 -3.77
N VAL A 198 -9.99 5.20 -3.65
CA VAL A 198 -8.95 5.63 -4.61
C VAL A 198 -7.73 4.72 -4.59
N LEU A 199 -7.51 3.97 -3.50
CA LEU A 199 -6.41 3.02 -3.34
C LEU A 199 -6.73 1.60 -3.85
N ARG A 200 -7.95 1.36 -4.35
CA ARG A 200 -8.38 0.02 -4.80
C ARG A 200 -7.36 -0.61 -5.74
N ASP A 201 -6.98 0.14 -6.78
CA ASP A 201 -6.11 -0.39 -7.82
C ASP A 201 -4.69 -0.60 -7.31
N ASP A 202 -4.20 0.22 -6.36
CA ASP A 202 -2.90 0.01 -5.73
C ASP A 202 -2.82 -1.38 -5.09
N GLY A 203 -3.85 -1.75 -4.32
CA GLY A 203 -3.96 -3.06 -3.68
C GLY A 203 -4.05 -4.22 -4.70
N ILE A 204 -4.87 -4.08 -5.74
CA ILE A 204 -5.02 -5.12 -6.78
C ILE A 204 -3.71 -5.30 -7.56
N MET A 205 -3.05 -4.21 -7.95
CA MET A 205 -1.77 -4.26 -8.65
C MET A 205 -0.69 -4.90 -7.78
N TYR A 206 -0.66 -4.60 -6.48
CA TYR A 206 0.31 -5.20 -5.57
C TYR A 206 0.09 -6.69 -5.39
N ALA A 207 -1.17 -7.11 -5.18
CA ALA A 207 -1.53 -8.52 -5.15
C ALA A 207 -1.06 -9.24 -6.42
N LYS A 208 -1.30 -8.65 -7.60
CA LYS A 208 -0.88 -9.25 -8.88
C LYS A 208 0.65 -9.38 -9.01
N ARG A 209 1.40 -8.37 -8.55
CA ARG A 209 2.87 -8.40 -8.55
C ARG A 209 3.41 -9.46 -7.59
N LEU A 210 2.84 -9.58 -6.39
CA LEU A 210 3.18 -10.61 -5.40
C LEU A 210 2.93 -12.02 -5.94
N GLU A 211 1.76 -12.27 -6.52
CA GLU A 211 1.44 -13.55 -7.19
C GLU A 211 2.46 -13.87 -8.29
N SER A 212 2.81 -12.87 -9.10
CA SER A 212 3.79 -13.02 -10.18
C SER A 212 5.22 -13.25 -9.65
N ALA A 213 5.48 -12.90 -8.39
CA ALA A 213 6.70 -13.22 -7.65
C ALA A 213 6.66 -14.55 -6.90
N GLY A 214 5.59 -15.33 -7.05
CA GLY A 214 5.42 -16.63 -6.42
C GLY A 214 4.96 -16.58 -4.96
N VAL A 215 4.54 -15.41 -4.47
CA VAL A 215 3.96 -15.28 -3.14
C VAL A 215 2.53 -15.80 -3.16
N GLU A 216 2.14 -16.58 -2.14
CA GLU A 216 0.75 -16.96 -1.96
C GLU A 216 -0.07 -15.74 -1.52
N VAL A 217 -1.07 -15.35 -2.32
CA VAL A 217 -1.88 -14.16 -2.07
C VAL A 217 -3.36 -14.53 -1.95
N THR A 218 -4.04 -13.93 -0.98
CA THR A 218 -5.50 -13.84 -0.93
C THR A 218 -5.90 -12.40 -1.17
N LEU A 219 -6.53 -12.11 -2.30
CA LEU A 219 -7.14 -10.82 -2.60
C LEU A 219 -8.63 -10.88 -2.25
N ASP A 220 -9.05 -10.10 -1.26
CA ASP A 220 -10.42 -10.03 -0.76
C ASP A 220 -11.02 -8.67 -1.10
N HIS A 221 -11.88 -8.64 -2.12
CA HIS A 221 -12.44 -7.41 -2.66
C HIS A 221 -13.88 -7.19 -2.22
N PHE A 222 -14.17 -6.01 -1.67
CA PHE A 222 -15.50 -5.63 -1.19
C PHE A 222 -16.15 -4.60 -2.12
N GLU A 223 -17.12 -5.06 -2.91
CA GLU A 223 -17.86 -4.31 -3.94
C GLU A 223 -18.65 -3.10 -3.40
N ASP A 224 -19.06 -3.14 -2.12
CA ASP A 224 -19.75 -2.05 -1.42
C ASP A 224 -18.84 -1.39 -0.36
N GLY A 225 -17.56 -1.75 -0.34
CA GLY A 225 -16.56 -1.22 0.58
C GLY A 225 -16.11 0.18 0.19
N PHE A 226 -15.74 0.97 1.20
CA PHE A 226 -15.13 2.29 1.05
C PHE A 226 -13.90 2.41 1.96
N HIS A 227 -13.05 3.40 1.70
CA HIS A 227 -11.82 3.59 2.48
C HIS A 227 -12.09 3.70 3.98
N GLY A 228 -11.39 2.91 4.79
CA GLY A 228 -11.57 2.89 6.24
C GLY A 228 -12.85 2.18 6.73
N CYS A 229 -13.62 1.50 5.87
CA CYS A 229 -14.86 0.86 6.30
C CYS A 229 -14.71 -0.09 7.50
N MET A 230 -13.55 -0.76 7.66
CA MET A 230 -13.31 -1.72 8.75
C MET A 230 -13.35 -1.09 10.15
N ILE A 231 -13.06 0.21 10.29
CA ILE A 231 -13.13 0.89 11.61
C ILE A 231 -14.57 1.26 11.99
N PHE A 232 -15.46 1.39 11.01
CA PHE A 232 -16.84 1.80 11.22
C PHE A 232 -17.74 0.60 11.55
N THR A 233 -17.49 0.02 12.73
CA THR A 233 -18.17 -1.21 13.23
C THR A 233 -18.93 -1.01 14.54
N SER A 234 -19.04 0.25 14.98
CA SER A 234 -19.68 0.63 16.23
C SER A 234 -20.58 1.83 16.00
N TRP A 235 -21.58 2.00 16.87
CA TRP A 235 -22.44 3.18 16.85
C TRP A 235 -21.59 4.45 17.02
N PRO A 236 -21.84 5.55 16.27
CA PRO A 236 -23.01 5.78 15.39
C PRO A 236 -22.86 5.27 13.94
N THR A 237 -21.71 4.72 13.55
CA THR A 237 -21.35 4.37 12.17
C THR A 237 -21.29 2.85 11.96
N ASN A 238 -22.30 2.09 12.40
CA ASN A 238 -22.25 0.62 12.37
C ASN A 238 -22.54 0.04 10.97
N PHE A 239 -21.62 0.24 10.02
CA PHE A 239 -21.79 -0.22 8.65
C PHE A 239 -21.61 -1.75 8.57
N SER A 240 -22.53 -2.43 7.88
CA SER A 240 -22.46 -3.87 7.65
C SER A 240 -21.17 -4.27 6.94
N VAL A 241 -20.70 -3.47 5.99
CA VAL A 241 -19.43 -3.70 5.28
C VAL A 241 -18.22 -3.62 6.21
N GLY A 242 -18.23 -2.75 7.22
CA GLY A 242 -17.18 -2.72 8.24
C GLY A 242 -17.12 -4.00 9.07
N ILE A 243 -18.27 -4.55 9.43
CA ILE A 243 -18.35 -5.82 10.16
C ILE A 243 -17.85 -6.97 9.27
N ARG A 244 -18.30 -7.03 8.01
CA ARG A 244 -17.91 -8.10 7.07
C ARG A 244 -16.42 -8.07 6.75
N THR A 245 -15.83 -6.90 6.49
CA THR A 245 -14.38 -6.76 6.25
C THR A 245 -13.58 -7.22 7.45
N ARG A 246 -13.92 -6.77 8.67
CA ARG A 246 -13.28 -7.22 9.90
C ARG A 246 -13.39 -8.73 10.09
N ASN A 247 -14.58 -9.29 9.91
CA ASN A 247 -14.81 -10.72 10.10
C ASN A 247 -14.05 -11.57 9.06
N SER A 248 -13.98 -11.12 7.81
CA SER A 248 -13.21 -11.81 6.76
C SER A 248 -11.72 -11.81 7.09
N TYR A 249 -11.19 -10.66 7.50
CA TYR A 249 -9.81 -10.52 7.96
C TYR A 249 -9.48 -11.44 9.14
N ILE A 250 -10.30 -11.44 10.21
CA ILE A 250 -10.11 -12.31 11.37
C ILE A 250 -10.16 -13.78 10.96
N LYS A 251 -11.15 -14.18 10.15
CA LYS A 251 -11.28 -15.55 9.66
C LYS A 251 -10.04 -15.97 8.86
N TRP A 252 -9.49 -15.09 8.04
CA TRP A 252 -8.26 -15.38 7.30
C TRP A 252 -7.06 -15.55 8.23
N LEU A 253 -6.93 -14.72 9.27
CA LEU A 253 -5.88 -14.89 10.27
C LEU A 253 -5.99 -16.22 11.02
N ASP A 254 -7.20 -16.61 11.46
CA ASP A 254 -7.43 -17.88 12.17
C ASP A 254 -7.02 -19.12 11.34
N GLN A 255 -7.06 -19.02 10.02
CA GLN A 255 -6.69 -20.09 9.09
C GLN A 255 -5.19 -20.13 8.77
N ASN A 256 -4.47 -19.01 8.97
CA ASN A 256 -3.12 -18.84 8.43
C ASN A 256 -2.06 -18.51 9.47
N LEU A 257 -2.43 -17.99 10.64
CA LEU A 257 -1.56 -17.96 11.80
C LEU A 257 -1.82 -19.22 12.58
#